data_AF-A0A7X7QX96-F1
#
_entry.id   AF-A0A7X7QX96-F1
#
_cell.length_a   1.000
_cell.length_b   1.000
_cell.length_c   1.000
_cell.angle_alpha   90.00
_cell.angle_beta   90.00
_cell.angle_gamma   90.00
#
_symmetry.space_group_name_H-M   'P 1'
#
loop_
_entity.id
_entity.type
_entity.pdbx_description
1 polymer ?
#
loop_
_entity_poly.entity_id
_entity_poly.type
_entity_poly.pdbx_seq_one_letter_code
_entity_poly.pdbx_strand_id
1 'polypeptide(L)'
;MSTHTFSDADVPYFMWDERLTAGEIRRLLATAPAARRIDLMAKVMRDARVEDVWQFISPADLLRHRDALFARLGWHRGMWEFLYNRWVSNDLLKTTTDSHAGPGRVS
;
A
#
# COMPACT_ATOMS: atom_id res chain seq x y z
N MET A 1 14.19 12.79 7.91
CA MET A 1 13.53 12.45 6.63
C MET A 1 12.18 13.14 6.63
N SER A 2 11.92 14.03 5.67
CA SER A 2 10.66 14.77 5.61
C SER A 2 9.60 13.92 4.91
N THR A 3 8.59 13.47 5.65
CA THR A 3 7.43 12.78 5.08
C THR A 3 6.58 13.80 4.33
N HIS A 4 6.35 13.58 3.03
CA HIS A 4 5.50 14.48 2.24
C HIS A 4 4.05 14.04 2.36
N THR A 5 3.20 14.79 3.05
CA THR A 5 1.78 14.42 3.19
C THR A 5 0.98 14.94 2.00
N PHE A 6 0.31 14.04 1.27
CA PHE A 6 -0.55 14.42 0.13
C PHE A 6 -1.99 14.67 0.56
N SER A 7 -2.48 15.90 0.35
CA SER A 7 -3.91 16.23 0.39
C SER A 7 -4.63 15.68 -0.85
N ASP A 8 -5.96 15.54 -0.78
CA ASP A 8 -6.73 14.91 -1.88
C ASP A 8 -6.60 15.62 -3.23
N ALA A 9 -6.34 16.93 -3.24
CA ALA A 9 -6.20 17.73 -4.45
C ALA A 9 -4.78 17.68 -5.04
N ASP A 10 -3.79 17.20 -4.29
CA ASP A 10 -2.40 17.15 -4.76
C ASP A 10 -2.24 16.09 -5.85
N VAL A 11 -1.52 16.43 -6.92
CA VAL A 11 -1.04 15.46 -7.90
C VAL A 11 0.34 14.98 -7.44
N PRO A 12 0.50 13.73 -6.98
CA PRO A 12 1.79 13.26 -6.51
C PRO A 12 2.85 13.32 -7.61
N TYR A 13 4.11 13.60 -7.24
CA TYR A 13 5.22 13.74 -8.20
C TYR A 13 5.42 12.50 -9.09
N PHE A 14 5.04 11.32 -8.59
CA PHE A 14 5.14 10.04 -9.30
C PHE A 14 3.97 9.77 -10.26
N MET A 15 2.95 10.63 -10.28
CA MET A 15 1.77 10.55 -11.16
C MET A 15 1.85 11.59 -12.29
N TRP A 16 3.05 11.87 -12.79
CA TRP A 16 3.28 12.87 -13.84
C TRP A 16 2.66 12.50 -15.19
N ASP A 17 2.46 11.22 -15.46
CA ASP A 17 1.91 10.67 -16.70
C ASP A 17 0.37 10.74 -16.73
N GLU A 18 -0.28 10.21 -15.70
CA GLU A 18 -1.75 10.14 -15.62
C GLU A 18 -2.38 11.37 -14.97
N ARG A 19 -1.59 12.17 -14.26
CA ARG A 19 -2.00 13.38 -13.51
C ARG A 19 -3.14 13.15 -12.51
N LEU A 20 -3.25 11.93 -11.96
CA LEU A 20 -4.21 11.58 -10.93
C LEU A 20 -3.91 12.31 -9.61
N THR A 21 -4.94 12.85 -8.96
CA THR A 21 -4.76 13.40 -7.62
C THR A 21 -4.68 12.30 -6.56
N ALA A 22 -4.16 12.62 -5.37
CA ALA A 22 -4.08 11.67 -4.27
C ALA A 22 -5.45 11.12 -3.87
N GLY A 23 -6.49 11.95 -3.89
CA GLY A 23 -7.88 11.52 -3.65
C GLY A 23 -8.38 10.55 -4.71
N GLU A 24 -8.05 10.77 -5.98
CA GLU A 24 -8.41 9.86 -7.07
C GLU A 24 -7.69 8.53 -6.99
N ILE A 25 -6.39 8.53 -6.63
CA ILE A 25 -5.61 7.31 -6.40
C ILE A 25 -6.26 6.48 -5.28
N ARG A 26 -6.56 7.09 -4.12
CA ARG A 26 -7.23 6.42 -3.00
C ARG A 26 -8.58 5.83 -3.42
N ARG A 27 -9.39 6.61 -4.14
CA ARG A 27 -10.68 6.15 -4.68
C ARG A 27 -10.53 4.96 -5.63
N LEU A 28 -9.57 5.02 -6.55
CA LEU A 28 -9.31 3.93 -7.51
C LEU A 28 -8.79 2.68 -6.80
N LEU A 29 -7.90 2.82 -5.82
CA LEU A 29 -7.43 1.68 -5.01
C LEU A 29 -8.58 1.03 -4.22
N ALA A 30 -9.59 1.80 -3.80
CA ALA A 30 -10.76 1.26 -3.10
C ALA A 30 -11.78 0.59 -4.05
N THR A 31 -12.02 1.17 -5.23
CA THR A 31 -13.21 0.86 -6.05
C THR A 31 -12.91 0.20 -7.39
N ALA A 32 -11.68 0.28 -7.91
CA ALA A 32 -11.35 -0.24 -9.23
C ALA A 32 -11.37 -1.77 -9.27
N PRO A 33 -11.62 -2.37 -10.45
CA PRO A 33 -11.45 -3.81 -10.66
C PRO A 33 -10.05 -4.28 -10.25
N ALA A 34 -9.95 -5.53 -9.79
CA ALA A 34 -8.73 -6.07 -9.20
C ALA A 34 -7.48 -5.88 -10.08
N ALA A 35 -7.58 -6.08 -11.39
CA ALA A 35 -6.47 -5.88 -12.32
C ALA A 35 -5.94 -4.44 -12.29
N ARG A 36 -6.84 -3.45 -12.47
CA ARG A 36 -6.48 -2.03 -12.46
C ARG A 36 -5.94 -1.59 -11.10
N ARG A 37 -6.51 -2.11 -10.00
CA ARG A 37 -6.02 -1.86 -8.65
C ARG A 37 -4.59 -2.36 -8.48
N ILE A 38 -4.29 -3.60 -8.89
CA ILE A 38 -2.94 -4.18 -8.78
C ILE A 38 -1.94 -3.39 -9.64
N ASP A 39 -2.32 -2.98 -10.84
CA ASP A 39 -1.44 -2.18 -11.71
C ASP A 39 -1.14 -0.81 -11.09
N LEU A 40 -2.14 -0.16 -10.52
CA LEU A 40 -1.97 1.12 -9.82
C LEU A 40 -1.10 0.97 -8.58
N MET A 41 -1.30 -0.08 -7.78
CA MET A 41 -0.45 -0.39 -6.64
C MET A 41 1.00 -0.61 -7.05
N ALA A 42 1.24 -1.39 -8.11
CA ALA A 42 2.58 -1.66 -8.63
C ALA A 42 3.25 -0.38 -9.18
N LYS A 43 2.49 0.54 -9.76
CA LYS A 43 2.99 1.86 -10.17
C LYS A 43 3.43 2.68 -8.96
N VAL A 44 2.57 2.83 -7.95
CA VAL A 44 2.90 3.55 -6.71
C VAL A 44 4.17 2.97 -6.06
N MET A 45 4.30 1.65 -5.98
CA MET A 45 5.48 0.99 -5.40
C MET A 45 6.77 1.17 -6.21
N ARG A 46 6.69 1.38 -7.53
CA ARG A 46 7.87 1.61 -8.38
C ARG A 46 8.32 3.07 -8.34
N ASP A 47 7.36 3.99 -8.36
CA ASP A 47 7.63 5.38 -8.70
C ASP A 47 7.65 6.30 -7.45
N ALA A 48 6.97 5.91 -6.36
CA ALA A 48 6.99 6.66 -5.11
C ALA A 48 8.16 6.28 -4.21
N ARG A 49 8.60 7.23 -3.37
CA ARG A 49 9.48 6.94 -2.23
C ARG A 49 8.79 5.98 -1.27
N VAL A 50 9.57 5.09 -0.65
CA VAL A 50 9.04 4.03 0.22
C VAL A 50 8.18 4.60 1.35
N GLU A 51 8.53 5.77 1.89
CA GLU A 51 7.76 6.43 2.96
C GLU A 51 6.40 6.96 2.48
N ASP A 52 6.31 7.35 1.20
CA ASP A 52 5.10 7.90 0.59
C ASP A 52 4.13 6.79 0.15
N VAL A 53 4.63 5.58 -0.16
CA VAL A 53 3.82 4.41 -0.55
C VAL A 53 2.74 4.11 0.49
N TRP A 54 3.07 4.22 1.78
CA TRP A 54 2.18 3.87 2.88
C TRP A 54 0.98 4.82 3.04
N GLN A 55 0.99 5.97 2.37
CA GLN A 55 -0.18 6.86 2.31
C GLN A 55 -1.27 6.35 1.38
N PHE A 56 -0.97 5.36 0.54
CA PHE A 56 -1.89 4.81 -0.46
C PHE A 56 -2.12 3.31 -0.29
N ILE A 57 -1.08 2.56 0.10
CA ILE A 57 -1.10 1.10 0.18
C ILE A 57 -0.94 0.67 1.63
N SER A 58 -1.88 -0.13 2.14
CA SER A 58 -1.73 -0.74 3.45
C SER A 58 -0.74 -1.92 3.38
N PRO A 59 0.03 -2.19 4.45
CA PRO A 59 0.84 -3.40 4.51
C PRO A 59 0.01 -4.67 4.27
N ALA A 60 -1.22 -4.73 4.81
CA ALA A 60 -2.13 -5.86 4.62
C ALA A 60 -2.51 -6.09 3.15
N ASP A 61 -2.76 -5.03 2.37
CA ASP A 61 -3.06 -5.15 0.94
C ASP A 61 -1.82 -5.59 0.13
N LEU A 62 -0.63 -5.11 0.51
CA LEU A 62 0.62 -5.60 -0.08
C LEU A 62 0.79 -7.10 0.18
N LEU A 63 0.55 -7.58 1.40
CA LEU A 63 0.61 -9.02 1.71
C LEU A 63 -0.42 -9.82 0.91
N ARG A 64 -1.66 -9.34 0.87
CA ARG A 64 -2.78 -9.99 0.18
C ARG A 64 -2.51 -10.14 -1.32
N HIS A 65 -1.85 -9.16 -1.94
CA HIS A 65 -1.61 -9.13 -3.39
C HIS A 65 -0.15 -9.36 -3.77
N ARG A 66 0.68 -9.86 -2.84
CA ARG A 66 2.13 -10.00 -2.99
C ARG A 66 2.55 -10.58 -4.34
N ASP A 67 2.09 -11.77 -4.68
CA ASP A 67 2.59 -12.48 -5.86
C ASP A 67 2.25 -11.74 -7.15
N ALA A 68 1.04 -11.17 -7.24
CA ALA A 68 0.61 -10.38 -8.38
C ALA A 68 1.35 -9.03 -8.48
N LEU A 69 1.62 -8.38 -7.35
CA LEU A 69 2.35 -7.12 -7.30
C LEU A 69 3.82 -7.34 -7.67
N PHE A 70 4.49 -8.30 -7.03
CA PHE A 70 5.93 -8.52 -7.17
C PHE A 70 6.31 -8.98 -8.58
N ALA A 71 5.41 -9.68 -9.28
CA ALA A 71 5.56 -9.98 -10.70
C ALA A 71 5.63 -8.72 -11.60
N ARG A 72 5.09 -7.57 -11.14
CA ARG A 72 5.00 -6.31 -11.89
C ARG A 72 6.05 -5.26 -11.48
N LEU A 73 6.88 -5.54 -10.46
CA LEU A 73 7.83 -4.55 -9.92
C LEU A 73 9.13 -4.44 -10.73
N GLY A 74 9.45 -5.41 -11.58
CA GLY A 74 10.69 -5.41 -12.37
C GLY A 74 11.93 -5.24 -11.49
N TRP A 75 12.77 -4.24 -11.82
CA TRP A 75 14.01 -3.94 -11.08
C TRP A 75 13.78 -3.63 -9.58
N HIS A 76 12.65 -3.01 -9.23
CA HIS A 76 12.36 -2.65 -7.83
C HIS A 76 12.01 -3.85 -6.95
N ARG A 77 11.79 -5.03 -7.56
CA ARG A 77 11.37 -6.24 -6.85
C ARG A 77 12.33 -6.61 -5.71
N GLY A 78 13.65 -6.59 -5.94
CA GLY A 78 14.63 -7.01 -4.93
C GLY A 78 14.59 -6.16 -3.66
N MET A 79 14.40 -4.85 -3.80
CA MET A 79 14.22 -3.92 -2.67
C MET A 79 12.95 -4.26 -1.87
N TRP A 80 11.84 -4.47 -2.57
CA TRP A 80 10.55 -4.80 -1.94
C TRP A 80 10.54 -6.18 -1.29
N GLU A 81 11.20 -7.17 -1.88
CA GLU A 81 11.44 -8.49 -1.27
C GLU A 81 12.29 -8.39 -0.01
N PHE A 82 13.34 -7.56 -0.02
CA PHE A 82 14.13 -7.31 1.17
C PHE A 82 13.29 -6.72 2.31
N LEU A 83 12.49 -5.68 2.05
CA LEU A 83 11.61 -5.06 3.05
C LEU A 83 10.57 -6.06 3.59
N TYR A 84 9.92 -6.79 2.68
CA TYR A 84 8.95 -7.82 3.02
C TYR A 84 9.55 -8.91 3.93
N ASN A 85 10.71 -9.45 3.53
CA ASN A 85 11.37 -10.50 4.30
C ASN A 85 11.78 -10.00 5.68
N ARG A 86 12.22 -8.74 5.79
CA ARG A 86 12.52 -8.14 7.10
C ARG A 86 11.28 -8.07 7.97
N TRP A 87 10.12 -7.69 7.45
CA TRP A 87 8.91 -7.62 8.27
C TRP A 87 8.41 -8.98 8.74
N VAL A 88 8.46 -9.99 7.85
CA VAL A 88 8.11 -11.37 8.22
C VAL A 88 9.05 -11.89 9.31
N SER A 89 10.36 -11.71 9.15
CA SER A 89 11.34 -12.18 10.13
C SER A 89 11.30 -11.44 11.48
N ASN A 90 10.77 -10.22 11.52
CA ASN A 90 10.59 -9.46 12.76
C ASN A 90 9.18 -9.60 13.36
N ASP A 91 8.35 -10.50 12.82
CA ASP A 91 6.98 -10.77 13.31
C ASP A 91 6.05 -9.53 13.32
N LEU A 92 6.42 -8.50 12.54
CA LEU A 92 5.72 -7.21 12.47
C LEU A 92 4.41 -7.28 11.67
N LEU A 93 4.12 -8.44 11.09
CA LEU A 93 2.97 -8.69 10.23
C LEU A 93 1.94 -9.61 10.89
N LYS A 94 2.07 -9.88 12.20
CA LYS A 94 1.00 -10.51 12.97
C LYS A 94 -0.26 -9.66 12.82
N THR A 95 -1.19 -10.16 12.01
CA THR A 95 -2.54 -9.64 11.91
C THR A 95 -3.10 -9.63 13.33
N THR A 96 -3.40 -8.46 13.86
CA THR A 96 -4.16 -8.32 15.11
C THR A 96 -5.52 -8.99 14.91
N THR A 97 -5.57 -10.30 15.16
CA THR A 97 -6.78 -11.00 15.57
C THR A 97 -6.85 -10.92 17.09
N ASP A 98 -6.69 -9.72 17.65
CA ASP A 98 -7.22 -9.46 18.98
C ASP A 98 -8.60 -8.88 18.78
N SER A 99 -9.54 -9.81 18.58
CA SER A 99 -10.93 -9.61 18.93
C SER A 99 -10.96 -9.03 20.34
N HIS A 100 -11.17 -7.73 20.44
CA HIS A 100 -11.71 -7.15 21.67
C HIS A 100 -13.16 -7.63 21.74
N ALA A 101 -13.30 -8.85 22.26
CA ALA A 101 -14.50 -9.30 22.92
C ALA A 101 -14.92 -8.17 23.88
N GLY A 102 -15.98 -7.44 23.51
CA GLY A 102 -16.63 -6.56 24.44
C GLY A 102 -17.06 -7.40 25.64
N PRO A 103 -16.69 -7.06 26.88
CA PRO A 103 -17.29 -7.72 28.01
C PRO A 103 -18.77 -7.33 27.95
N GLY A 104 -19.61 -8.33 27.68
CA GLY A 104 -21.04 -8.23 27.85
C GLY A 104 -21.30 -7.68 29.25
N ARG A 105 -21.98 -6.54 29.33
CA ARG A 105 -22.70 -6.15 30.53
C ARG A 105 -24.18 -6.30 30.24
N VAL A 106 -24.65 -7.51 30.53
CA VAL A 106 -26.02 -7.76 30.92
C VAL A 106 -26.20 -7.26 32.36
N SER A 107 -27.37 -6.66 32.59
CA SER A 107 -27.92 -6.13 33.85
C SER A 107 -27.52 -4.70 34.20
#